data_AF-A0A1G5I8J1-F1
#
_entry.id   AF-A0A1G5I8J1-F1
#
_cell.length_a   1.000
_cell.length_b   1.000
_cell.length_c   1.000
_cell.angle_alpha   90.00
_cell.angle_beta   90.00
_cell.angle_gamma   90.00
#
_symmetry.space_group_name_H-M   'P 1'
#
loop_
_entity.id
_entity.type
_entity.pdbx_description
1 polymer ?
#
loop_
_entity_poly.entity_id
_entity_poly.type
_entity_poly.pdbx_seq_one_letter_code
_entity_poly.pdbx_strand_id
1 'polypeptide(L)'
;MERQNYEEMTANLNSIDEELHLSGRKIILFGHCNATLELVDLLEKKGLCPVAILDNNPDKQGIEYKGVKVVNPEWVQDVLENGTGEVDSVALITSRFYSSMHKQLRSLGYMGPIRKLIDYNTYADYSLLEDTIERMTSRERHGEALLEELVKEYPGYFKMFCPFNAIGDIYFMISYYPAFARRRGIEKAVFCVVRQTLADVIHMFDENYCVKVYEQKELDAMIQAALYTGDKSSFIAHQDRPYVINLSKALYIKKIPLEQIYCCGVYGLPKDTEAAKPSGVMPGYAKIEDIPQGRSIVFSPYAKSVPAIGHEIWRDAVNFYNSRGYKCYTNVVDDELPLEGTDAISPSLMEMRSVVERAGTFVGIRSGLCDILREAKAKKIALYPDYNYSDTKWKAIDMYYIEQFDYNIVAVDKIDWGKING
;
A
#
# COMPACT_ATOMS: atom_id res chain seq x y z
N MET A 1 4.69 -11.46 -1.06
CA MET A 1 3.53 -11.03 -0.22
C MET A 1 4.06 -10.53 1.13
N GLU A 2 3.35 -9.70 1.91
CA GLU A 2 3.80 -9.41 3.30
C GLU A 2 3.78 -10.71 4.14
N ARG A 3 4.79 -10.91 4.99
CA ARG A 3 4.93 -12.14 5.80
C ARG A 3 3.68 -12.47 6.62
N GLN A 4 3.07 -11.47 7.24
CA GLN A 4 1.84 -11.64 8.02
C GLN A 4 0.65 -12.11 7.16
N ASN A 5 0.48 -11.53 5.98
CA ASN A 5 -0.58 -11.94 5.04
C ASN A 5 -0.32 -13.34 4.48
N TYR A 6 0.95 -13.73 4.33
CA TYR A 6 1.33 -15.09 3.90
C TYR A 6 1.06 -16.11 5.01
N GLU A 7 1.38 -15.77 6.27
CA GLU A 7 1.07 -16.60 7.44
C GLU A 7 -0.45 -16.74 7.63
N GLU A 8 -1.22 -15.66 7.49
CA GLU A 8 -2.69 -15.67 7.52
C GLU A 8 -3.27 -16.53 6.39
N MET A 9 -2.82 -16.32 5.15
CA MET A 9 -3.22 -17.13 3.99
C MET A 9 -2.95 -18.61 4.23
N THR A 10 -1.79 -18.94 4.80
CA THR A 10 -1.40 -20.32 5.11
C THR A 10 -2.29 -20.93 6.18
N ALA A 11 -2.56 -20.20 7.26
CA ALA A 11 -3.45 -20.66 8.34
C ALA A 11 -4.88 -20.86 7.83
N ASN A 12 -5.42 -19.90 7.08
CA ASN A 12 -6.77 -19.99 6.51
C ASN A 12 -6.86 -21.14 5.49
N LEU A 13 -5.86 -21.33 4.64
CA LEU A 13 -5.84 -22.44 3.71
C LEU A 13 -5.84 -23.79 4.42
N ASN A 14 -5.06 -23.95 5.50
CA ASN A 14 -5.06 -25.17 6.30
C ASN A 14 -6.43 -25.45 6.91
N SER A 15 -7.06 -24.44 7.52
CA SER A 15 -8.40 -24.58 8.08
C SER A 15 -9.45 -24.95 7.03
N ILE A 16 -9.38 -24.35 5.84
CA ILE A 16 -10.28 -24.67 4.72
C ILE A 16 -10.04 -26.10 4.21
N ASP A 17 -8.80 -26.56 4.16
CA ASP A 17 -8.47 -27.93 3.73
C ASP A 17 -8.94 -28.99 4.72
N GLU A 18 -8.86 -28.70 6.02
CA GLU A 18 -9.45 -29.54 7.07
C GLU A 18 -10.99 -29.58 6.99
N GLU A 19 -11.64 -28.45 6.71
CA GLU A 19 -13.11 -28.35 6.62
C GLU A 19 -13.66 -29.00 5.34
N LEU A 20 -13.06 -28.70 4.19
CA LEU A 20 -13.63 -29.02 2.88
C LEU A 20 -12.97 -30.22 2.19
N HIS A 21 -11.81 -30.68 2.66
CA HIS A 21 -10.97 -31.68 1.99
C HIS A 21 -10.71 -31.28 0.53
N LEU A 22 -9.75 -30.38 0.30
CA LEU A 22 -9.50 -29.83 -1.04
C LEU A 22 -8.96 -30.89 -2.00
N SER A 23 -8.35 -31.94 -1.47
CA SER A 23 -7.88 -33.12 -2.20
C SER A 23 -9.06 -33.89 -2.80
N GLY A 24 -9.41 -33.56 -4.05
CA GLY A 24 -10.54 -34.13 -4.77
C GLY A 24 -11.51 -33.09 -5.34
N ARG A 25 -11.35 -31.82 -4.96
CA ARG A 25 -12.17 -30.72 -5.49
C ARG A 25 -11.45 -29.94 -6.58
N LYS A 26 -12.24 -29.38 -7.49
CA LYS A 26 -11.77 -28.38 -8.46
C LYS A 26 -11.53 -27.06 -7.73
N ILE A 27 -10.27 -26.62 -7.64
CA ILE A 27 -9.91 -25.35 -7.01
C ILE A 27 -9.90 -24.24 -8.05
N ILE A 28 -10.69 -23.20 -7.83
CA ILE A 28 -10.77 -22.02 -8.71
C ILE A 28 -10.23 -20.83 -7.92
N LEU A 29 -9.35 -20.03 -8.52
CA LEU A 29 -8.86 -18.80 -7.90
C LEU A 29 -9.53 -17.59 -8.55
N PHE A 30 -9.78 -16.51 -7.81
CA PHE A 30 -10.32 -15.27 -8.38
C PHE A 30 -9.43 -14.06 -8.08
N GLY A 31 -8.89 -13.48 -9.15
CA GLY A 31 -8.15 -12.24 -9.21
C GLY A 31 -6.68 -12.52 -9.50
N HIS A 32 -6.15 -12.11 -10.63
CA HIS A 32 -4.74 -12.30 -10.95
C HIS A 32 -3.90 -11.15 -10.35
N CYS A 33 -3.24 -11.44 -9.23
CA CYS A 33 -2.33 -10.54 -8.53
C CYS A 33 -1.22 -11.34 -7.84
N ASN A 34 -0.20 -10.66 -7.30
CA ASN A 34 0.90 -11.31 -6.61
C ASN A 34 0.44 -12.25 -5.47
N ALA A 35 -0.64 -11.88 -4.76
CA ALA A 35 -1.18 -12.71 -3.70
C ALA A 35 -1.74 -14.06 -4.19
N THR A 36 -2.36 -14.04 -5.37
CA THR A 36 -2.89 -15.25 -6.01
C THR A 36 -1.78 -16.13 -6.56
N LEU A 37 -0.69 -15.55 -7.07
CA LEU A 37 0.47 -16.33 -7.52
C LEU A 37 1.15 -17.06 -6.36
N GLU A 38 1.30 -16.38 -5.22
CA GLU A 38 1.82 -16.98 -3.98
C GLU A 38 0.90 -18.09 -3.45
N LEU A 39 -0.42 -17.93 -3.61
CA LEU A 39 -1.37 -19.00 -3.31
C LEU A 39 -1.21 -20.20 -4.24
N VAL A 40 -0.97 -19.99 -5.54
CA VAL A 40 -0.65 -21.09 -6.48
C VAL A 40 0.59 -21.84 -6.00
N ASP A 41 1.65 -21.14 -5.60
CA ASP A 41 2.88 -21.75 -5.08
C ASP A 41 2.62 -22.55 -3.78
N LEU A 42 1.74 -22.05 -2.91
CA LEU A 42 1.38 -22.72 -1.66
C LEU A 42 0.54 -23.99 -1.90
N LEU A 43 -0.40 -23.93 -2.86
CA LEU A 43 -1.22 -25.08 -3.25
C LEU A 43 -0.35 -26.17 -3.91
N GLU A 44 0.57 -25.78 -4.79
CA GLU A 44 1.52 -26.70 -5.43
C GLU A 44 2.37 -27.44 -4.39
N LYS A 45 2.90 -26.73 -3.38
CA LYS A 45 3.64 -27.33 -2.25
C LYS A 45 2.82 -28.36 -1.46
N LYS A 46 1.49 -28.25 -1.48
CA LYS A 46 0.54 -29.19 -0.86
C LYS A 46 0.07 -30.30 -1.82
N GLY A 47 0.58 -30.34 -3.05
CA GLY A 47 0.14 -31.30 -4.07
C GLY A 47 -1.24 -31.01 -4.66
N LEU A 48 -1.74 -29.77 -4.51
CA LEU A 48 -3.02 -29.31 -5.04
C LEU A 48 -2.78 -28.46 -6.29
N CYS A 49 -3.63 -28.62 -7.32
CA CYS A 49 -3.52 -27.87 -8.56
C CYS A 49 -4.81 -27.09 -8.84
N PRO A 50 -4.75 -25.75 -8.87
CA PRO A 50 -5.86 -24.93 -9.33
C PRO A 50 -6.19 -25.19 -10.80
N VAL A 51 -7.47 -25.14 -11.14
CA VAL A 51 -7.94 -25.37 -12.52
C VAL A 51 -7.81 -24.10 -13.36
N ALA A 52 -8.07 -22.93 -12.76
CA ALA A 52 -7.98 -21.64 -13.43
C ALA A 52 -7.88 -20.48 -12.42
N ILE A 53 -7.39 -19.34 -12.90
CA ILE A 53 -7.47 -18.03 -12.22
C ILE A 53 -8.47 -17.16 -12.99
N LEU A 54 -9.58 -16.77 -12.37
CA LEU A 54 -10.55 -15.87 -12.98
C LEU A 54 -10.07 -14.42 -12.85
N ASP A 55 -10.10 -13.61 -13.90
CA ASP A 55 -9.85 -12.15 -13.81
C ASP A 55 -10.69 -11.36 -14.83
N ASN A 56 -11.28 -10.26 -14.36
CA ASN A 56 -12.13 -9.37 -15.17
C ASN A 56 -11.33 -8.55 -16.20
N ASN A 57 -10.01 -8.40 -16.04
CA ASN A 57 -9.18 -7.62 -16.94
C ASN A 57 -8.80 -8.44 -18.20
N PRO A 58 -9.26 -8.05 -19.40
CA PRO A 58 -8.91 -8.74 -20.65
C PRO A 58 -7.42 -8.84 -20.91
N ASP A 59 -6.64 -7.82 -20.51
CA ASP A 59 -5.18 -7.78 -20.73
C ASP A 59 -4.44 -8.87 -19.94
N LYS A 60 -5.06 -9.39 -18.89
CA LYS A 60 -4.51 -10.48 -18.08
C LYS A 60 -4.96 -11.86 -18.55
N GLN A 61 -6.02 -11.95 -19.33
CA GLN A 61 -6.57 -13.22 -19.80
C GLN A 61 -5.60 -13.86 -20.81
N GLY A 62 -5.42 -15.17 -20.72
CA GLY A 62 -4.44 -15.93 -21.50
C GLY A 62 -3.04 -15.99 -20.91
N ILE A 63 -2.74 -15.22 -19.85
CA ILE A 63 -1.51 -15.40 -19.06
C ILE A 63 -1.55 -16.78 -18.40
N GLU A 64 -0.42 -17.47 -18.37
CA GLU A 64 -0.27 -18.77 -17.71
C GLU A 64 0.82 -18.68 -16.65
N TYR A 65 0.50 -19.14 -15.44
CA TYR A 65 1.46 -19.25 -14.33
C TYR A 65 1.45 -20.67 -13.80
N LYS A 66 2.58 -21.37 -13.92
CA LYS A 66 2.76 -22.77 -13.50
C LYS A 66 1.66 -23.72 -14.00
N GLY A 67 1.27 -23.58 -15.27
CA GLY A 67 0.22 -24.39 -15.88
C GLY A 67 -1.22 -23.95 -15.57
N VAL A 68 -1.40 -22.95 -14.71
CA VAL A 68 -2.72 -22.38 -14.38
C VAL A 68 -2.97 -21.16 -15.26
N LYS A 69 -4.02 -21.20 -16.07
CA LYS A 69 -4.39 -20.12 -16.99
C LYS A 69 -5.28 -19.08 -16.32
N VAL A 70 -5.06 -17.82 -16.69
CA VAL A 70 -5.94 -16.70 -16.37
C VAL A 70 -7.05 -16.64 -17.42
N VAL A 71 -8.30 -16.73 -16.98
CA VAL A 71 -9.48 -16.81 -17.84
C VAL A 71 -10.54 -15.80 -17.43
N ASN A 72 -11.51 -15.57 -18.33
CA ASN A 72 -12.67 -14.75 -18.04
C ASN A 72 -13.54 -15.43 -16.95
N PRO A 73 -14.12 -14.68 -15.98
CA PRO A 73 -15.00 -15.25 -14.96
C PRO A 73 -16.21 -16.03 -15.49
N GLU A 74 -16.71 -15.73 -16.70
CA GLU A 74 -17.76 -16.51 -17.36
C GLU A 74 -17.36 -17.98 -17.59
N TRP A 75 -16.05 -18.27 -17.63
CA TRP A 75 -15.52 -19.65 -17.69
C TRP A 75 -16.00 -20.53 -16.52
N VAL A 76 -16.49 -19.93 -15.43
CA VAL A 76 -17.12 -20.70 -14.36
C VAL A 76 -18.31 -21.53 -14.86
N GLN A 77 -18.98 -21.10 -15.94
CA GLN A 77 -20.07 -21.84 -16.58
C GLN A 77 -19.57 -23.16 -17.21
N ASP A 78 -18.38 -23.16 -17.82
CA ASP A 78 -17.76 -24.38 -18.36
C ASP A 78 -17.47 -25.42 -17.25
N VAL A 79 -17.21 -24.95 -16.02
CA VAL A 79 -17.05 -25.82 -14.84
C VAL A 79 -18.38 -26.41 -14.40
N LEU A 80 -19.48 -25.65 -14.54
CA LEU A 80 -20.84 -26.07 -14.21
C LEU A 80 -21.42 -27.05 -15.25
N GLU A 81 -21.08 -26.90 -16.53
CA GLU A 81 -21.60 -27.73 -17.62
C GLU A 81 -20.94 -29.11 -17.73
N ASN A 82 -19.70 -29.25 -17.25
CA ASN A 82 -18.89 -30.48 -17.43
C ASN A 82 -18.79 -31.38 -16.17
N GLY A 83 -19.74 -31.31 -15.24
CA GLY A 83 -19.80 -32.18 -14.08
C GLY A 83 -21.08 -31.97 -13.30
N THR A 84 -21.48 -32.97 -12.51
CA THR A 84 -22.61 -32.91 -11.56
C THR A 84 -22.45 -31.68 -10.66
N GLY A 85 -23.06 -30.58 -11.09
CA GLY A 85 -22.94 -29.29 -10.47
C GLY A 85 -23.39 -29.35 -9.00
N GLU A 86 -22.65 -28.60 -8.18
CA GLU A 86 -23.06 -27.94 -6.94
C GLU A 86 -22.10 -28.15 -5.74
N VAL A 87 -21.29 -29.23 -5.69
CA VAL A 87 -20.50 -29.56 -4.47
C VAL A 87 -18.99 -29.80 -4.67
N ASP A 88 -18.51 -30.18 -5.86
CA ASP A 88 -17.11 -30.64 -6.05
C ASP A 88 -16.09 -29.56 -6.45
N SER A 89 -16.44 -28.29 -6.33
CA SER A 89 -15.53 -27.17 -6.61
C SER A 89 -15.51 -26.16 -5.47
N VAL A 90 -14.39 -25.47 -5.31
CA VAL A 90 -14.18 -24.43 -4.31
C VAL A 90 -13.50 -23.23 -4.94
N ALA A 91 -14.03 -22.04 -4.65
CA ALA A 91 -13.46 -20.78 -5.12
C ALA A 91 -12.69 -20.12 -3.96
N LEU A 92 -11.42 -19.83 -4.18
CA LEU A 92 -10.53 -19.20 -3.22
C LEU A 92 -10.19 -17.78 -3.67
N ILE A 93 -10.31 -16.81 -2.76
CA ILE A 93 -10.16 -15.38 -3.08
C ILE A 93 -9.16 -14.73 -2.11
N THR A 94 -8.09 -14.17 -2.66
CA THR A 94 -7.01 -13.44 -1.97
C THR A 94 -7.06 -11.94 -2.31
N SER A 95 -8.26 -11.38 -2.41
CA SER A 95 -8.47 -10.00 -2.88
C SER A 95 -9.27 -9.17 -1.90
N ARG A 96 -8.91 -7.88 -1.80
CA ARG A 96 -9.67 -6.85 -1.07
C ARG A 96 -11.09 -6.64 -1.58
N PHE A 97 -11.38 -7.12 -2.79
CA PHE A 97 -12.69 -7.03 -3.45
C PHE A 97 -13.56 -8.28 -3.27
N TYR A 98 -13.33 -9.05 -2.21
CA TYR A 98 -14.04 -10.30 -1.90
C TYR A 98 -15.56 -10.21 -2.11
N SER A 99 -16.22 -9.22 -1.52
CA SER A 99 -17.70 -9.11 -1.58
C SER A 99 -18.22 -8.91 -3.01
N SER A 100 -17.48 -8.20 -3.86
CA SER A 100 -17.82 -8.01 -5.27
C SER A 100 -17.63 -9.30 -6.06
N MET A 101 -16.46 -9.95 -5.89
CA MET A 101 -16.13 -11.21 -6.56
C MET A 101 -17.07 -12.34 -6.13
N HIS A 102 -17.45 -12.40 -4.85
CA HIS A 102 -18.42 -13.35 -4.33
C HIS A 102 -19.79 -13.14 -4.98
N LYS A 103 -20.30 -11.90 -5.02
CA LYS A 103 -21.57 -11.59 -5.71
C LYS A 103 -21.51 -11.94 -7.19
N GLN A 104 -20.38 -11.65 -7.85
CA GLN A 104 -20.18 -11.96 -9.26
C GLN A 104 -20.26 -13.48 -9.51
N LEU A 105 -19.53 -14.28 -8.73
CA LEU A 105 -19.61 -15.75 -8.83
C LEU A 105 -21.04 -16.26 -8.64
N ARG A 106 -21.75 -15.76 -7.63
CA ARG A 106 -23.17 -16.13 -7.41
C ARG A 106 -24.06 -15.72 -8.57
N SER A 107 -23.88 -14.53 -9.14
CA SER A 107 -24.66 -14.07 -10.31
C SER A 107 -24.38 -14.87 -11.58
N LEU A 108 -23.18 -15.44 -11.69
CA LEU A 108 -22.79 -16.35 -12.77
C LEU A 108 -23.27 -17.79 -12.56
N GLY A 109 -24.01 -18.06 -11.47
CA GLY A 109 -24.56 -19.39 -11.17
C GLY A 109 -23.64 -20.31 -10.39
N TYR A 110 -22.49 -19.85 -9.90
CA TYR A 110 -21.60 -20.68 -9.08
C TYR A 110 -22.23 -20.95 -7.72
N MET A 111 -22.47 -22.23 -7.38
CA MET A 111 -23.11 -22.65 -6.13
C MET A 111 -22.15 -23.22 -5.08
N GLY A 112 -20.92 -23.57 -5.46
CA GLY A 112 -19.93 -24.16 -4.55
C GLY A 112 -19.48 -23.23 -3.42
N PRO A 113 -18.69 -23.75 -2.45
CA PRO A 113 -18.06 -22.91 -1.43
C PRO A 113 -17.19 -21.82 -2.06
N ILE A 114 -17.32 -20.61 -1.54
CA ILE A 114 -16.45 -19.46 -1.82
C ILE A 114 -15.79 -19.13 -0.49
N ARG A 115 -14.46 -19.06 -0.47
CA ARG A 115 -13.68 -18.80 0.74
C ARG A 115 -12.70 -17.66 0.50
N LYS A 116 -12.61 -16.78 1.50
CA LYS A 116 -11.63 -15.71 1.57
C LYS A 116 -10.38 -16.23 2.29
N LEU A 117 -9.21 -15.92 1.76
CA LEU A 117 -7.94 -16.39 2.34
C LEU A 117 -7.13 -15.29 3.03
N ILE A 118 -7.35 -14.03 2.65
CA ILE A 118 -6.63 -12.90 3.24
C ILE A 118 -7.64 -11.79 3.51
N ASP A 119 -7.66 -11.29 4.73
CA ASP A 119 -8.48 -10.15 5.09
C ASP A 119 -7.80 -8.79 4.85
N TYR A 120 -7.75 -8.38 3.57
CA TYR A 120 -7.31 -7.02 3.22
C TYR A 120 -8.28 -5.92 3.66
N ASN A 121 -9.48 -6.27 4.12
CA ASN A 121 -10.56 -5.33 4.41
C ASN A 121 -11.45 -5.92 5.52
N THR A 122 -10.93 -5.92 6.75
CA THR A 122 -11.66 -6.34 7.96
C THR A 122 -12.90 -5.48 8.27
N TYR A 123 -13.25 -4.55 7.37
CA TYR A 123 -14.31 -3.54 7.50
C TYR A 123 -15.46 -3.64 6.49
N ALA A 124 -15.28 -4.40 5.39
CA ALA A 124 -16.24 -4.41 4.28
C ALA A 124 -17.08 -5.71 4.22
N ASP A 125 -17.10 -6.48 5.30
CA ASP A 125 -17.86 -7.72 5.40
C ASP A 125 -19.29 -7.43 5.87
N TYR A 126 -20.16 -6.99 4.95
CA TYR A 126 -21.58 -6.71 5.20
C TYR A 126 -22.41 -8.01 5.26
N SER A 127 -21.93 -9.00 6.00
CA SER A 127 -22.60 -10.28 6.22
C SER A 127 -23.47 -10.22 7.48
N LEU A 128 -24.72 -10.66 7.38
CA LEU A 128 -25.67 -10.77 8.49
C LEU A 128 -25.63 -12.16 9.15
N LEU A 129 -24.61 -12.97 8.87
CA LEU A 129 -24.44 -14.27 9.51
C LEU A 129 -24.12 -14.07 11.00
N GLU A 130 -24.68 -14.93 11.85
CA GLU A 130 -24.58 -14.84 13.31
C GLU A 130 -23.12 -14.81 13.79
N ASP A 131 -22.28 -15.71 13.25
CA ASP A 131 -20.82 -15.72 13.52
C ASP A 131 -20.12 -14.41 13.11
N THR A 132 -20.58 -13.76 12.04
CA THR A 132 -20.04 -12.45 11.61
C THR A 132 -20.40 -11.37 12.62
N ILE A 133 -21.64 -11.37 13.10
CA ILE A 133 -22.15 -10.43 14.09
C ILE A 133 -21.43 -10.61 15.44
N GLU A 134 -21.25 -11.84 15.89
CA GLU A 134 -20.51 -12.14 17.13
C GLU A 134 -19.06 -11.68 17.05
N ARG A 135 -18.36 -11.99 15.94
CA ARG A 135 -17.00 -11.53 15.69
C ARG A 135 -16.90 -10.01 15.67
N MET A 136 -17.84 -9.33 15.00
CA MET A 136 -17.89 -7.86 14.96
C MET A 136 -18.13 -7.26 16.35
N THR A 137 -19.03 -7.84 17.13
CA THR A 137 -19.34 -7.39 18.49
C THR A 137 -18.16 -7.59 19.44
N SER A 138 -17.48 -8.74 19.35
CA SER A 138 -16.26 -9.01 20.13
C SER A 138 -15.16 -8.00 19.81
N ARG A 139 -14.96 -7.70 18.52
CA ARG A 139 -13.97 -6.73 18.06
C ARG A 139 -14.30 -5.31 18.48
N GLU A 140 -15.58 -4.92 18.43
CA GLU A 140 -16.05 -3.64 18.92
C GLU A 140 -15.70 -3.46 20.41
N ARG A 141 -16.05 -4.44 21.27
CA ARG A 141 -15.72 -4.41 22.70
C ARG A 141 -14.21 -4.32 22.97
N HIS A 142 -13.42 -5.05 22.17
CA HIS A 142 -11.95 -4.97 22.26
C HIS A 142 -11.45 -3.57 21.88
N GLY A 143 -11.99 -2.99 20.80
CA GLY A 143 -11.69 -1.63 20.37
C GLY A 143 -12.08 -0.58 21.41
N GLU A 144 -13.24 -0.73 22.06
CA GLU A 144 -13.69 0.14 23.15
C GLU A 144 -12.72 0.10 24.34
N ALA A 145 -12.28 -1.09 24.76
CA ALA A 145 -11.31 -1.24 25.84
C ALA A 145 -9.98 -0.52 25.51
N LEU A 146 -9.47 -0.69 24.29
CA LEU A 146 -8.26 0.00 23.82
C LEU A 146 -8.45 1.53 23.75
N LEU A 147 -9.61 2.01 23.33
CA LEU A 147 -9.94 3.43 23.34
C LEU A 147 -9.99 4.00 24.76
N GLU A 148 -10.55 3.27 25.72
CA GLU A 148 -10.58 3.67 27.13
C GLU A 148 -9.16 3.76 27.71
N GLU A 149 -8.29 2.80 27.40
CA GLU A 149 -6.88 2.84 27.78
C GLU A 149 -6.17 4.06 27.19
N LEU A 150 -6.37 4.33 25.90
CA LEU A 150 -5.81 5.50 25.24
C LEU A 150 -6.30 6.81 25.87
N VAL A 151 -7.58 6.90 26.26
CA VAL A 151 -8.14 8.06 26.95
C VAL A 151 -7.57 8.24 28.37
N LYS A 152 -7.32 7.14 29.09
CA LYS A 152 -6.67 7.17 30.40
C LYS A 152 -5.23 7.67 30.30
N GLU A 153 -4.50 7.24 29.27
CA GLU A 153 -3.12 7.66 29.04
C GLU A 153 -3.02 9.10 28.52
N TYR A 154 -3.93 9.49 27.62
CA TYR A 154 -3.95 10.83 27.00
C TYR A 154 -5.27 11.56 27.27
N PRO A 155 -5.54 11.98 28.52
CA PRO A 155 -6.79 12.62 28.89
C PRO A 155 -6.98 13.94 28.13
N GLY A 156 -8.09 14.05 27.41
CA GLY A 156 -8.46 15.25 26.64
C GLY A 156 -7.74 15.41 25.30
N TYR A 157 -6.93 14.45 24.87
CA TYR A 157 -6.29 14.48 23.56
C TYR A 157 -7.29 14.08 22.46
N PHE A 158 -7.17 14.73 21.31
CA PHE A 158 -7.87 14.36 20.09
C PHE A 158 -7.17 13.15 19.43
N LYS A 159 -7.91 12.12 19.04
CA LYS A 159 -7.30 10.89 18.50
C LYS A 159 -7.27 10.95 16.98
N MET A 160 -6.07 10.85 16.42
CA MET A 160 -5.83 10.84 14.98
C MET A 160 -5.49 9.42 14.54
N PHE A 161 -6.45 8.72 13.96
CA PHE A 161 -6.27 7.36 13.46
C PHE A 161 -5.69 7.36 12.06
N CYS A 162 -4.58 6.64 11.89
CA CYS A 162 -3.83 6.54 10.64
C CYS A 162 -3.75 5.06 10.21
N PRO A 163 -4.79 4.51 9.58
CA PRO A 163 -5.00 3.07 9.50
C PRO A 163 -4.07 2.30 8.56
N PHE A 164 -3.36 2.97 7.65
CA PHE A 164 -2.63 2.30 6.58
C PHE A 164 -1.12 2.33 6.79
N ASN A 165 -0.49 1.20 6.45
CA ASN A 165 0.96 1.07 6.37
C ASN A 165 1.54 1.72 5.11
N ALA A 166 1.39 3.04 4.96
CA ALA A 166 1.81 3.77 3.77
C ALA A 166 2.49 5.09 4.14
N ILE A 167 3.79 5.18 3.84
CA ILE A 167 4.63 6.34 4.20
C ILE A 167 4.14 7.63 3.55
N GLY A 168 3.79 7.60 2.25
CA GLY A 168 3.32 8.78 1.53
C GLY A 168 2.00 9.33 2.08
N ASP A 169 1.06 8.44 2.40
CA ASP A 169 -0.20 8.75 3.05
C ASP A 169 0.00 9.44 4.41
N ILE A 170 0.92 8.93 5.25
CA ILE A 170 1.28 9.58 6.52
C ILE A 170 1.93 10.95 6.29
N TYR A 171 2.80 11.07 5.29
CA TYR A 171 3.45 12.34 4.97
C TYR A 171 2.42 13.43 4.61
N PHE A 172 1.48 13.14 3.71
CA PHE A 172 0.42 14.10 3.35
C PHE A 172 -0.57 14.35 4.49
N MET A 173 -0.88 13.32 5.27
CA MET A 173 -1.71 13.45 6.47
C MET A 173 -1.08 14.47 7.43
N ILE A 174 0.16 14.24 7.85
CA ILE A 174 0.79 15.10 8.85
C ILE A 174 1.12 16.50 8.29
N SER A 175 1.40 16.63 6.98
CA SER A 175 1.67 17.95 6.39
C SER A 175 0.49 18.90 6.43
N TYR A 176 -0.74 18.39 6.38
CA TYR A 176 -1.96 19.22 6.46
C TYR A 176 -2.57 19.27 7.87
N TYR A 177 -2.12 18.41 8.78
CA TYR A 177 -2.60 18.38 10.16
C TYR A 177 -2.54 19.74 10.86
N PRO A 178 -1.46 20.56 10.79
CA PRO A 178 -1.43 21.85 11.50
C PRO A 178 -2.56 22.81 11.08
N ALA A 179 -2.90 22.85 9.79
CA ALA A 179 -3.99 23.67 9.27
C ALA A 179 -5.36 23.11 9.72
N PHE A 180 -5.52 21.79 9.68
CA PHE A 180 -6.71 21.10 10.17
C PHE A 180 -6.93 21.34 11.67
N ALA A 181 -5.90 21.15 12.49
CA ALA A 181 -5.94 21.32 13.94
C ALA A 181 -6.33 22.76 14.31
N ARG A 182 -5.70 23.75 13.67
CA ARG A 182 -6.03 25.17 13.88
C ARG A 182 -7.49 25.48 13.56
N ARG A 183 -8.00 24.97 12.44
CA ARG A 183 -9.39 25.21 12.02
C ARG A 183 -10.40 24.56 12.96
N ARG A 184 -10.06 23.41 13.56
CA ARG A 184 -10.91 22.65 14.48
C ARG A 184 -10.74 23.05 15.94
N GLY A 185 -9.76 23.89 16.28
CA GLY A 185 -9.42 24.21 17.67
C GLY A 185 -8.84 23.01 18.42
N ILE A 186 -8.12 22.12 17.73
CA ILE A 186 -7.46 20.97 18.35
C ILE A 186 -6.12 21.45 18.93
N GLU A 187 -6.01 21.42 20.25
CA GLU A 187 -4.79 21.83 20.96
C GLU A 187 -3.81 20.67 21.19
N LYS A 188 -4.35 19.48 21.45
CA LYS A 188 -3.57 18.27 21.76
C LYS A 188 -4.12 17.11 20.95
N ALA A 189 -3.23 16.34 20.34
CA ALA A 189 -3.60 15.13 19.63
C ALA A 189 -2.62 13.99 19.86
N VAL A 190 -3.14 12.78 19.82
CA VAL A 190 -2.37 11.55 19.79
C VAL A 190 -2.60 10.86 18.46
N PHE A 191 -1.52 10.56 17.76
CA PHE A 191 -1.56 9.86 16.48
C PHE A 191 -1.45 8.36 16.72
N CYS A 192 -2.34 7.59 16.13
CA CYS A 192 -2.36 6.14 16.25
C CYS A 192 -1.99 5.53 14.90
N VAL A 193 -0.84 4.86 14.83
CA VAL A 193 -0.24 4.29 13.61
C VAL A 193 0.05 2.80 13.79
N VAL A 194 0.35 2.09 12.70
CA VAL A 194 0.55 0.63 12.72
C VAL A 194 2.01 0.16 12.78
N ARG A 195 2.97 1.08 12.60
CA ARG A 195 4.42 0.77 12.63
C ARG A 195 5.24 1.96 13.12
N GLN A 196 6.39 1.67 13.71
CA GLN A 196 7.35 2.68 14.18
C GLN A 196 7.81 3.62 13.05
N THR A 197 8.08 3.09 11.85
CA THR A 197 8.49 3.91 10.69
C THR A 197 7.49 5.01 10.34
N LEU A 198 6.20 4.83 10.62
CA LEU A 198 5.17 5.85 10.40
C LEU A 198 5.18 6.91 11.51
N ALA A 199 5.50 6.49 12.74
CA ALA A 199 5.72 7.42 13.86
C ALA A 199 6.91 8.33 13.57
N ASP A 200 8.00 7.76 13.03
CA ASP A 200 9.18 8.53 12.64
C ASP A 200 8.82 9.63 11.63
N VAL A 201 7.96 9.34 10.63
CA VAL A 201 7.47 10.36 9.68
C VAL A 201 6.69 11.47 10.37
N ILE A 202 5.88 11.15 11.39
CA ILE A 202 5.16 12.17 12.17
C ILE A 202 6.16 13.04 12.95
N HIS A 203 7.18 12.43 13.56
CA HIS A 203 8.22 13.14 14.29
C HIS A 203 9.16 13.96 13.40
N MET A 204 9.23 13.69 12.09
CA MET A 204 9.89 14.59 11.13
C MET A 204 9.25 15.99 11.11
N PHE A 205 7.96 16.10 11.42
CA PHE A 205 7.24 17.38 11.45
C PHE A 205 7.37 18.04 12.81
N ASP A 206 7.13 17.30 13.89
CA ASP A 206 7.34 17.78 15.26
C ASP A 206 7.67 16.60 16.19
N GLU A 207 8.85 16.63 16.80
CA GLU A 207 9.31 15.59 17.74
C GLU A 207 8.42 15.49 18.99
N ASN A 208 7.65 16.54 19.28
CA ASN A 208 6.75 16.59 20.44
C ASN A 208 5.38 15.97 20.16
N TYR A 209 5.09 15.56 18.91
CA TYR A 209 3.84 14.88 18.61
C TYR A 209 3.76 13.54 19.36
N CYS A 210 2.65 13.35 20.06
CA CYS A 210 2.35 12.11 20.76
C CYS A 210 1.93 11.06 19.74
N VAL A 211 2.65 9.94 19.67
CA VAL A 211 2.34 8.84 18.74
C VAL A 211 2.24 7.53 19.52
N LYS A 212 1.23 6.73 19.19
CA LYS A 212 1.05 5.35 19.66
C LYS A 212 1.05 4.40 18.48
N VAL A 213 1.86 3.34 18.62
CA VAL A 213 1.96 2.27 17.64
C VAL A 213 1.13 1.10 18.14
N TYR A 214 0.22 0.63 17.29
CA TYR A 214 -0.66 -0.51 17.53
C TYR A 214 -0.42 -1.60 16.49
N GLU A 215 -0.79 -2.83 16.80
CA GLU A 215 -0.93 -3.82 15.73
C GLU A 215 -2.09 -3.42 14.80
N GLN A 216 -2.01 -3.78 13.52
CA GLN A 216 -3.05 -3.44 12.54
C GLN A 216 -4.46 -3.86 13.01
N LYS A 217 -4.57 -5.06 13.58
CA LYS A 217 -5.85 -5.62 14.06
C LYS A 217 -6.46 -4.80 15.21
N GLU A 218 -5.61 -4.24 16.08
CA GLU A 218 -6.00 -3.44 17.24
C GLU A 218 -6.42 -2.03 16.80
N LEU A 219 -5.62 -1.39 15.94
CA LEU A 219 -5.97 -0.09 15.38
C LEU A 219 -7.28 -0.15 14.61
N ASP A 220 -7.46 -1.22 13.83
CA ASP A 220 -8.72 -1.48 13.16
C ASP A 220 -9.85 -1.74 14.17
N ALA A 221 -9.65 -2.43 15.29
CA ALA A 221 -10.71 -2.58 16.28
C ALA A 221 -11.11 -1.23 16.90
N MET A 222 -10.14 -0.38 17.22
CA MET A 222 -10.35 0.96 17.78
C MET A 222 -11.11 1.88 16.82
N ILE A 223 -10.73 1.90 15.54
CA ILE A 223 -11.43 2.70 14.52
C ILE A 223 -12.89 2.23 14.39
N GLN A 224 -13.14 0.92 14.52
CA GLN A 224 -14.48 0.36 14.40
C GLN A 224 -15.32 0.85 15.57
N ALA A 225 -14.83 0.68 16.79
CA ALA A 225 -15.47 1.19 17.99
C ALA A 225 -15.74 2.72 17.92
N ALA A 226 -14.78 3.52 17.46
CA ALA A 226 -14.94 4.96 17.31
C ALA A 226 -16.07 5.34 16.34
N LEU A 227 -16.25 4.57 15.26
CA LEU A 227 -17.32 4.77 14.29
C LEU A 227 -18.70 4.39 14.84
N TYR A 228 -18.82 3.22 15.48
CA TYR A 228 -20.09 2.74 16.02
C TYR A 228 -20.59 3.60 17.19
N THR A 229 -19.68 4.04 18.06
CA THR A 229 -20.00 4.93 19.19
C THR A 229 -20.19 6.39 18.77
N GLY A 230 -19.82 6.76 17.55
CA GLY A 230 -19.88 8.13 17.06
C GLY A 230 -18.93 9.08 17.81
N ASP A 231 -17.74 8.60 18.16
CA ASP A 231 -16.76 9.37 18.93
C ASP A 231 -16.32 10.64 18.18
N LYS A 232 -16.76 11.79 18.70
CA LYS A 232 -16.44 13.12 18.15
C LYS A 232 -15.03 13.60 18.47
N SER A 233 -14.34 12.93 19.39
CA SER A 233 -12.95 13.21 19.76
C SER A 233 -11.93 12.42 18.93
N SER A 234 -12.42 11.69 17.92
CA SER A 234 -11.64 10.85 17.02
C SER A 234 -11.77 11.30 15.57
N PHE A 235 -10.71 11.09 14.80
CA PHE A 235 -10.69 11.36 13.36
C PHE A 235 -9.87 10.32 12.61
N ILE A 236 -10.42 9.80 11.51
CA ILE A 236 -9.76 8.81 10.66
C ILE A 236 -9.15 9.53 9.47
N ALA A 237 -7.84 9.64 9.45
CA ALA A 237 -7.12 10.47 8.50
C ALA A 237 -6.71 9.69 7.24
N HIS A 238 -7.70 9.22 6.46
CA HIS A 238 -7.44 8.49 5.22
C HIS A 238 -8.55 8.60 4.16
N GLN A 239 -8.17 8.64 2.89
CA GLN A 239 -9.11 8.84 1.76
C GLN A 239 -10.04 7.68 1.43
N ASP A 240 -9.71 6.45 1.83
CA ASP A 240 -10.55 5.25 1.61
C ASP A 240 -11.62 5.06 2.70
N ARG A 241 -11.65 5.95 3.70
CA ARG A 241 -12.58 5.90 4.84
C ARG A 241 -13.28 7.23 5.22
N PRO A 242 -13.55 8.19 4.31
CA PRO A 242 -14.48 9.26 4.65
C PRO A 242 -15.90 8.69 4.53
N TYR A 243 -16.50 8.31 5.65
CA TYR A 243 -17.92 7.93 5.80
C TYR A 243 -18.92 9.04 5.41
N VAL A 244 -18.49 10.04 4.64
CA VAL A 244 -19.22 11.27 4.33
C VAL A 244 -19.06 11.71 2.87
N ILE A 245 -18.02 11.26 2.15
CA ILE A 245 -17.75 11.74 0.78
C ILE A 245 -17.44 10.56 -0.13
N ASN A 246 -18.26 10.36 -1.17
CA ASN A 246 -17.99 9.45 -2.29
C ASN A 246 -16.82 9.97 -3.15
N LEU A 247 -15.67 10.26 -2.52
CA LEU A 247 -14.50 10.83 -3.18
C LEU A 247 -13.99 9.88 -4.27
N SER A 248 -14.07 8.56 -4.02
CA SER A 248 -13.80 7.51 -5.01
C SER A 248 -14.60 7.69 -6.30
N LYS A 249 -15.90 8.06 -6.22
CA LYS A 249 -16.72 8.34 -7.43
C LYS A 249 -16.23 9.57 -8.18
N ALA A 250 -15.79 10.60 -7.46
CA ALA A 250 -15.24 11.81 -8.10
C ALA A 250 -13.99 11.48 -8.92
N LEU A 251 -13.18 10.50 -8.49
CA LEU A 251 -11.98 10.07 -9.21
C LEU A 251 -12.26 9.41 -10.55
N TYR A 252 -13.46 8.86 -10.82
CA TYR A 252 -13.78 8.35 -12.16
C TYR A 252 -14.04 9.48 -13.17
N ILE A 253 -14.45 10.66 -12.69
CA ILE A 253 -14.86 11.78 -13.52
C ILE A 253 -13.74 12.83 -13.61
N LYS A 254 -13.01 13.05 -12.52
CA LYS A 254 -12.02 14.12 -12.37
C LYS A 254 -10.69 13.59 -11.85
N LYS A 255 -9.60 14.07 -12.45
CA LYS A 255 -8.24 13.88 -11.94
C LYS A 255 -8.06 14.75 -10.69
N ILE A 256 -7.82 14.11 -9.54
CA ILE A 256 -7.53 14.78 -8.27
C ILE A 256 -6.25 14.15 -7.71
N PRO A 257 -5.12 14.87 -7.70
CA PRO A 257 -3.87 14.35 -7.16
C PRO A 257 -4.00 13.91 -5.69
N LEU A 258 -3.18 12.95 -5.25
CA LEU A 258 -3.23 12.42 -3.88
C LEU A 258 -3.11 13.51 -2.81
N GLU A 259 -2.24 14.49 -3.03
CA GLU A 259 -2.05 15.63 -2.12
C GLU A 259 -3.35 16.44 -1.95
N GLN A 260 -4.09 16.64 -3.03
CA GLN A 260 -5.39 17.34 -3.01
C GLN A 260 -6.51 16.48 -2.41
N ILE A 261 -6.42 15.15 -2.55
CA ILE A 261 -7.29 14.21 -1.85
C ILE A 261 -7.12 14.37 -0.33
N TYR A 262 -5.90 14.49 0.17
CA TYR A 262 -5.65 14.73 1.59
C TYR A 262 -6.09 16.12 2.06
N CYS A 263 -5.66 17.16 1.33
CA CYS A 263 -6.00 18.55 1.68
C CYS A 263 -7.51 18.78 1.69
N CYS A 264 -8.19 18.55 0.57
CA CYS A 264 -9.61 18.87 0.42
C CYS A 264 -10.52 17.72 0.79
N GLY A 265 -10.17 16.49 0.43
CA GLY A 265 -11.04 15.32 0.63
C GLY A 265 -11.05 14.83 2.07
N VAL A 266 -9.88 14.55 2.63
CA VAL A 266 -9.72 14.05 4.00
C VAL A 266 -9.99 15.17 5.00
N TYR A 267 -9.26 16.28 4.92
CA TYR A 267 -9.35 17.34 5.92
C TYR A 267 -10.40 18.42 5.65
N GLY A 268 -10.98 18.46 4.44
CA GLY A 268 -11.96 19.49 4.08
C GLY A 268 -11.37 20.89 3.97
N LEU A 269 -10.04 21.03 3.79
CA LEU A 269 -9.34 22.31 3.73
C LEU A 269 -9.47 22.96 2.33
N PRO A 270 -9.31 24.30 2.24
CA PRO A 270 -9.21 24.99 0.96
C PRO A 270 -8.09 24.42 0.08
N LYS A 271 -8.29 24.37 -1.24
CA LYS A 271 -7.36 23.78 -2.22
C LYS A 271 -5.94 24.38 -2.22
N ASP A 272 -5.86 25.63 -1.80
CA ASP A 272 -4.69 26.49 -1.74
C ASP A 272 -4.06 26.52 -0.35
N THR A 273 -4.52 25.64 0.57
CA THR A 273 -3.85 25.45 1.85
C THR A 273 -2.44 24.96 1.59
N GLU A 274 -1.45 25.66 2.14
CA GLU A 274 -0.06 25.24 2.07
C GLU A 274 0.18 24.05 3.00
N ALA A 275 0.86 23.03 2.47
CA ALA A 275 1.34 21.93 3.26
C ALA A 275 2.46 22.41 4.20
N ALA A 276 2.40 22.03 5.48
CA ALA A 276 3.53 22.18 6.37
C ALA A 276 4.72 21.37 5.83
N LYS A 277 5.93 21.81 6.18
CA LYS A 277 7.16 21.11 5.84
C LYS A 277 7.71 20.42 7.10
N PRO A 278 8.47 19.33 6.95
CA PRO A 278 9.24 18.77 8.06
C PRO A 278 10.11 19.84 8.72
N SER A 279 9.91 20.08 10.03
CA SER A 279 10.71 21.01 10.85
C SER A 279 11.68 20.31 11.80
N GLY A 280 11.54 18.99 11.99
CA GLY A 280 12.43 18.21 12.83
C GLY A 280 13.85 18.11 12.27
N VAL A 281 14.83 18.05 13.17
CA VAL A 281 16.22 17.78 12.78
C VAL A 281 16.32 16.32 12.36
N MET A 282 16.54 16.09 11.06
CA MET A 282 16.81 14.75 10.55
C MET A 282 18.24 14.35 10.94
N PRO A 283 18.45 13.15 11.52
CA PRO A 283 19.76 12.65 11.85
C PRO A 283 20.63 12.51 10.59
N GLY A 284 21.92 12.78 10.74
CA GLY A 284 22.90 12.50 9.69
C GLY A 284 23.22 11.02 9.63
N TYR A 285 23.40 10.49 8.42
CA TYR A 285 23.83 9.12 8.23
C TYR A 285 25.22 8.88 8.84
N ALA A 286 25.38 7.82 9.65
CA ALA A 286 26.63 7.57 10.36
C ALA A 286 27.87 7.44 9.44
N LYS A 287 27.68 6.95 8.21
CA LYS A 287 28.74 6.77 7.20
C LYS A 287 28.73 7.84 6.11
N ILE A 288 28.23 9.03 6.42
CA ILE A 288 28.09 10.11 5.43
C ILE A 288 29.41 10.52 4.77
N GLU A 289 30.54 10.40 5.48
CA GLU A 289 31.86 10.73 4.94
C GLU A 289 32.36 9.73 3.90
N ASP A 290 31.82 8.50 3.88
CA ASP A 290 32.13 7.49 2.87
C ASP A 290 31.46 7.81 1.52
N ILE A 291 30.56 8.79 1.48
CA ILE A 291 29.82 9.21 0.28
C ILE A 291 30.50 10.44 -0.34
N PRO A 292 31.06 10.32 -1.55
CA PRO A 292 31.64 11.45 -2.28
C PRO A 292 30.62 12.58 -2.49
N GLN A 293 30.97 13.79 -2.03
CA GLN A 293 30.10 14.95 -2.09
C GLN A 293 29.82 15.38 -3.55
N GLY A 294 28.55 15.45 -3.94
CA GLY A 294 28.10 15.93 -5.25
C GLY A 294 28.54 15.09 -6.46
N ARG A 295 29.21 13.97 -6.22
CA ARG A 295 29.76 13.04 -7.23
C ARG A 295 29.23 11.63 -7.04
N SER A 296 28.09 11.51 -6.38
CA SER A 296 27.44 10.23 -6.15
C SER A 296 25.99 10.26 -6.57
N ILE A 297 25.42 9.08 -6.73
CA ILE A 297 24.00 8.92 -7.03
C ILE A 297 23.42 7.82 -6.13
N VAL A 298 22.23 8.08 -5.60
CA VAL A 298 21.45 7.10 -4.85
C VAL A 298 20.30 6.61 -5.72
N PHE A 299 20.31 5.33 -6.04
CA PHE A 299 19.19 4.63 -6.67
C PHE A 299 18.29 4.01 -5.59
N SER A 300 16.97 4.17 -5.75
CA SER A 300 15.97 3.48 -4.93
C SER A 300 15.00 2.75 -5.86
N PRO A 301 15.33 1.54 -6.32
CA PRO A 301 14.57 0.85 -7.37
C PRO A 301 13.37 0.06 -6.84
N TYR A 302 13.31 -0.15 -5.53
CA TYR A 302 12.31 -0.99 -4.88
C TYR A 302 11.15 -0.18 -4.31
N ALA A 303 9.94 -0.69 -4.49
CA ALA A 303 8.74 -0.20 -3.82
C ALA A 303 7.73 -1.32 -3.63
N LYS A 304 7.03 -1.30 -2.50
CA LYS A 304 6.07 -2.35 -2.09
C LYS A 304 4.70 -2.22 -2.75
N SER A 305 4.29 -0.99 -3.09
CA SER A 305 2.91 -0.65 -3.44
C SER A 305 2.68 -0.34 -4.93
N VAL A 306 3.71 -0.45 -5.76
CA VAL A 306 3.64 -0.16 -7.20
C VAL A 306 4.32 -1.28 -7.99
N PRO A 307 3.96 -1.48 -9.28
CA PRO A 307 4.64 -2.45 -10.13
C PRO A 307 6.14 -2.15 -10.22
N ALA A 308 6.96 -3.20 -10.30
CA ALA A 308 8.40 -3.03 -10.50
C ALA A 308 8.69 -2.42 -11.88
N ILE A 309 9.74 -1.59 -11.95
CA ILE A 309 10.28 -1.08 -13.21
C ILE A 309 11.28 -2.10 -13.77
N GLY A 310 11.25 -2.29 -15.09
CA GLY A 310 12.12 -3.25 -15.77
C GLY A 310 13.60 -3.03 -15.49
N HIS A 311 14.34 -4.12 -15.29
CA HIS A 311 15.76 -4.13 -14.96
C HIS A 311 16.62 -3.32 -15.95
N GLU A 312 16.25 -3.33 -17.24
CA GLU A 312 17.03 -2.64 -18.29
C GLU A 312 17.05 -1.13 -18.10
N ILE A 313 15.98 -0.52 -17.60
CA ILE A 313 15.92 0.91 -17.32
C ILE A 313 16.91 1.29 -16.21
N TRP A 314 16.99 0.46 -15.18
CA TRP A 314 17.95 0.64 -14.08
C TRP A 314 19.39 0.41 -14.53
N ARG A 315 19.64 -0.66 -15.29
CA ARG A 315 20.97 -0.97 -15.85
C ARG A 315 21.47 0.17 -16.73
N ASP A 316 20.63 0.71 -17.60
CA ASP A 316 20.97 1.85 -18.45
C ASP A 316 21.29 3.11 -17.63
N ALA A 317 20.54 3.36 -16.56
CA ALA A 317 20.82 4.45 -15.62
C ALA A 317 22.19 4.27 -14.95
N VAL A 318 22.45 3.11 -14.37
CA VAL A 318 23.70 2.82 -13.66
C VAL A 318 24.91 2.94 -14.61
N ASN A 319 24.83 2.34 -15.80
CA ASN A 319 25.87 2.44 -16.83
C ASN A 319 26.15 3.90 -17.21
N PHE A 320 25.10 4.70 -17.38
CA PHE A 320 25.21 6.12 -17.72
C PHE A 320 25.98 6.91 -16.65
N TYR A 321 25.63 6.74 -15.37
CA TYR A 321 26.28 7.49 -14.28
C TYR A 321 27.70 6.98 -14.00
N ASN A 322 27.92 5.66 -14.02
CA ASN A 322 29.26 5.07 -13.91
C ASN A 322 30.20 5.57 -15.01
N SER A 323 29.73 5.65 -16.27
CA SER A 323 30.54 6.16 -17.39
C SER A 323 30.95 7.64 -17.24
N ARG A 324 30.26 8.39 -16.39
CA ARG A 324 30.58 9.79 -16.04
C ARG A 324 31.39 9.94 -14.75
N GLY A 325 31.83 8.82 -14.16
CA GLY A 325 32.64 8.80 -12.95
C GLY A 325 31.85 9.10 -11.67
N TYR A 326 30.53 8.93 -11.66
CA TYR A 326 29.75 8.97 -10.42
C TYR A 326 29.95 7.70 -9.62
N LYS A 327 29.99 7.83 -8.29
CA LYS A 327 29.87 6.69 -7.40
C LYS A 327 28.39 6.32 -7.25
N CYS A 328 28.01 5.13 -7.72
CA CYS A 328 26.62 4.69 -7.70
C CYS A 328 26.32 3.85 -6.45
N TYR A 329 25.25 4.20 -5.75
CA TYR A 329 24.73 3.46 -4.60
C TYR A 329 23.31 2.99 -4.86
N THR A 330 22.94 1.80 -4.36
CA THR A 330 21.55 1.33 -4.31
C THR A 330 21.08 1.32 -2.86
N ASN A 331 20.00 2.03 -2.58
CA ASN A 331 19.27 1.92 -1.31
C ASN A 331 18.57 0.56 -1.26
N VAL A 332 18.99 -0.27 -0.31
CA VAL A 332 18.44 -1.62 -0.07
C VAL A 332 17.94 -1.73 1.37
N VAL A 333 16.83 -2.42 1.55
CA VAL A 333 16.23 -2.75 2.85
C VAL A 333 16.00 -4.26 2.92
N ASP A 334 16.18 -4.86 4.10
CA ASP A 334 16.00 -6.29 4.34
C ASP A 334 16.84 -7.15 3.35
N ASP A 335 16.18 -8.02 2.58
CA ASP A 335 16.82 -8.95 1.64
C ASP A 335 16.94 -8.39 0.21
N GLU A 336 16.71 -7.09 0.02
CA GLU A 336 16.89 -6.42 -1.29
C GLU A 336 18.36 -6.45 -1.73
N LEU A 337 18.59 -6.63 -3.03
CA LEU A 337 19.93 -6.70 -3.61
C LEU A 337 20.32 -5.36 -4.27
N PRO A 338 21.59 -4.96 -4.26
CA PRO A 338 22.01 -3.78 -5.01
C PRO A 338 21.90 -4.01 -6.51
N LEU A 339 21.64 -2.94 -7.28
CA LEU A 339 21.74 -2.99 -8.73
C LEU A 339 23.18 -3.32 -9.15
N GLU A 340 23.35 -4.06 -10.24
CA GLU A 340 24.66 -4.38 -10.80
C GLU A 340 25.46 -3.11 -11.08
N GLY A 341 26.72 -3.04 -10.60
CA GLY A 341 27.57 -1.87 -10.76
C GLY A 341 27.34 -0.76 -9.72
N THR A 342 26.66 -1.07 -8.60
CA THR A 342 26.45 -0.14 -7.49
C THR A 342 26.86 -0.74 -6.14
N ASP A 343 27.18 0.11 -5.17
CA ASP A 343 27.38 -0.31 -3.77
C ASP A 343 26.05 -0.26 -3.01
N ALA A 344 25.80 -1.23 -2.12
CA ALA A 344 24.64 -1.19 -1.25
C ALA A 344 24.77 -0.12 -0.16
N ILE A 345 23.69 0.62 0.10
CA ILE A 345 23.52 1.47 1.27
C ILE A 345 22.17 1.22 1.92
N SER A 346 22.10 1.37 3.24
CA SER A 346 20.87 1.13 4.01
C SER A 346 20.73 2.19 5.12
N PRO A 347 20.58 3.48 4.78
CA PRO A 347 20.23 4.49 5.77
C PRO A 347 18.83 4.24 6.32
N SER A 348 18.58 4.64 7.56
CA SER A 348 17.21 4.75 8.05
C SER A 348 16.44 5.78 7.23
N LEU A 349 15.11 5.72 7.32
CA LEU A 349 14.23 6.66 6.64
C LEU A 349 14.55 8.12 6.99
N MET A 350 14.91 8.36 8.25
CA MET A 350 15.26 9.65 8.81
C MET A 350 16.63 10.16 8.33
N GLU A 351 17.57 9.26 8.01
CA GLU A 351 18.92 9.60 7.55
C GLU A 351 18.99 9.83 6.04
N MET A 352 18.04 9.28 5.26
CA MET A 352 18.10 9.27 3.79
C MET A 352 18.27 10.67 3.19
N ARG A 353 17.67 11.71 3.80
CA ARG A 353 17.84 13.08 3.31
C ARG A 353 19.31 13.50 3.28
N SER A 354 20.06 13.22 4.35
CA SER A 354 21.48 13.58 4.44
C SER A 354 22.31 12.87 3.36
N VAL A 355 22.03 11.58 3.13
CA VAL A 355 22.67 10.76 2.09
C VAL A 355 22.41 11.34 0.70
N VAL A 356 21.15 11.65 0.39
CA VAL A 356 20.74 12.20 -0.91
C VAL A 356 21.35 13.58 -1.15
N GLU A 357 21.33 14.46 -0.14
CA GLU A 357 21.94 15.79 -0.22
C GLU A 357 23.47 15.72 -0.40
N ARG A 358 24.14 14.80 0.30
CA ARG A 358 25.58 14.57 0.14
C ARG A 358 25.90 14.00 -1.25
N ALA A 359 25.13 13.03 -1.72
CA ALA A 359 25.34 12.42 -3.03
C ALA A 359 25.16 13.45 -4.16
N GLY A 360 24.12 14.28 -4.04
CA GLY A 360 23.78 15.35 -4.98
C GLY A 360 22.80 14.93 -6.08
N THR A 361 22.57 13.62 -6.27
CA THR A 361 21.55 13.09 -7.19
C THR A 361 20.83 11.87 -6.59
N PHE A 362 19.50 11.85 -6.73
CA PHE A 362 18.63 10.74 -6.37
C PHE A 362 17.76 10.32 -7.56
N VAL A 363 17.67 9.01 -7.80
CA VAL A 363 16.77 8.41 -8.78
C VAL A 363 16.00 7.29 -8.09
N GLY A 364 14.69 7.43 -7.99
CA GLY A 364 13.86 6.44 -7.29
C GLY A 364 12.61 6.07 -8.07
N ILE A 365 12.14 4.84 -7.89
CA ILE A 365 10.76 4.49 -8.22
C ILE A 365 9.82 5.32 -7.34
N ARG A 366 8.72 5.83 -7.91
CA ARG A 366 7.77 6.66 -7.16
C ARG A 366 7.21 5.88 -5.96
N SER A 367 7.58 6.32 -4.76
CA SER A 367 7.18 5.70 -3.49
C SER A 367 7.09 6.75 -2.38
N GLY A 368 6.63 6.36 -1.19
CA GLY A 368 6.59 7.26 0.00
C GLY A 368 7.95 7.85 0.38
N LEU A 369 9.05 7.19 0.01
CA LEU A 369 10.39 7.76 0.18
C LEU A 369 10.57 9.05 -0.64
N CYS A 370 9.99 9.11 -1.83
CA CYS A 370 10.03 10.32 -2.65
C CYS A 370 9.30 11.49 -2.00
N ASP A 371 8.23 11.22 -1.23
CA ASP A 371 7.49 12.27 -0.51
C ASP A 371 8.35 12.89 0.60
N ILE A 372 9.09 12.06 1.34
CA ILE A 372 10.04 12.51 2.36
C ILE A 372 11.18 13.32 1.76
N LEU A 373 11.64 12.95 0.57
CA LEU A 373 12.76 13.60 -0.11
C LEU A 373 12.37 14.86 -0.89
N ARG A 374 11.10 15.32 -0.83
CA ARG A 374 10.64 16.56 -1.49
C ARG A 374 11.57 17.74 -1.24
N GLU A 375 11.95 17.94 0.02
CA GLU A 375 12.75 19.10 0.47
C GLU A 375 14.27 18.83 0.46
N ALA A 376 14.71 17.67 -0.04
CA ALA A 376 16.14 17.35 -0.12
C ALA A 376 16.82 18.23 -1.18
N LYS A 377 17.92 18.88 -0.80
CA LYS A 377 18.78 19.69 -1.68
C LYS A 377 19.66 18.83 -2.57
N ALA A 378 19.05 18.17 -3.53
CA ALA A 378 19.69 17.37 -4.56
C ALA A 378 18.88 17.43 -5.84
N LYS A 379 19.49 16.99 -6.94
CA LYS A 379 18.76 16.64 -8.15
C LYS A 379 17.94 15.38 -7.90
N LYS A 380 16.64 15.41 -8.17
CA LYS A 380 15.70 14.34 -7.85
C LYS A 380 14.91 13.92 -9.08
N ILE A 381 14.95 12.63 -9.38
CA ILE A 381 14.27 12.03 -10.53
C ILE A 381 13.36 10.92 -10.00
N ALA A 382 12.06 11.02 -10.28
CA ALA A 382 11.06 10.01 -9.93
C ALA A 382 10.66 9.23 -11.17
N LEU A 383 10.81 7.91 -11.10
CA LEU A 383 10.38 6.99 -12.16
C LEU A 383 9.03 6.37 -11.79
N TYR A 384 8.10 6.41 -12.73
CA TYR A 384 6.73 5.92 -12.56
C TYR A 384 6.54 4.68 -13.42
N PRO A 385 6.13 3.54 -12.84
CA PRO A 385 5.64 2.43 -13.64
C PRO A 385 4.39 2.86 -14.43
N ASP A 386 4.20 2.34 -15.63
CA ASP A 386 3.03 2.67 -16.44
C ASP A 386 1.81 1.84 -16.02
N TYR A 387 1.03 2.38 -15.09
CA TYR A 387 -0.24 1.79 -14.67
C TYR A 387 -1.27 2.86 -14.33
N ASN A 388 -2.54 2.44 -14.28
CA ASN A 388 -3.64 3.30 -13.87
C ASN A 388 -3.81 3.30 -12.34
N TYR A 389 -4.20 4.43 -11.77
CA TYR A 389 -4.54 4.52 -10.36
C TYR A 389 -5.84 3.77 -10.08
N SER A 390 -5.73 2.67 -9.33
CA SER A 390 -6.83 1.73 -9.09
C SER A 390 -7.48 1.29 -10.40
N ASP A 391 -8.80 1.37 -10.51
CA ASP A 391 -9.60 1.08 -11.70
C ASP A 391 -10.06 2.35 -12.43
N THR A 392 -9.40 3.49 -12.16
CA THR A 392 -9.68 4.75 -12.86
C THR A 392 -8.92 4.81 -14.19
N LYS A 393 -9.21 5.83 -15.02
CA LYS A 393 -8.48 6.10 -16.26
C LYS A 393 -7.18 6.92 -16.07
N TRP A 394 -6.90 7.37 -14.85
CA TRP A 394 -5.77 8.26 -14.58
C TRP A 394 -4.50 7.47 -14.37
N LYS A 395 -3.38 7.94 -14.92
CA LYS A 395 -2.09 7.28 -14.76
C LYS A 395 -1.51 7.51 -13.37
N ALA A 396 -0.61 6.64 -12.92
CA ALA A 396 0.08 6.81 -11.65
C ALA A 396 0.83 8.16 -11.59
N ILE A 397 1.50 8.55 -12.68
CA ILE A 397 2.21 9.84 -12.78
C ILE A 397 1.27 11.05 -12.62
N ASP A 398 0.02 10.94 -13.06
CA ASP A 398 -0.98 12.00 -12.94
C ASP A 398 -1.45 12.19 -11.49
N MET A 399 -1.50 11.11 -10.72
CA MET A 399 -2.07 11.07 -9.37
C MET A 399 -1.02 11.34 -8.29
N TYR A 400 0.22 10.92 -8.53
CA TYR A 400 1.30 10.97 -7.56
C TYR A 400 2.44 11.92 -7.94
N TYR A 401 2.23 12.77 -8.95
CA TYR A 401 3.19 13.77 -9.41
C TYR A 401 3.82 14.54 -8.24
N ILE A 402 5.14 14.75 -8.27
CA ILE A 402 5.86 15.55 -7.26
C ILE A 402 6.46 16.76 -7.95
N GLU A 403 5.95 17.95 -7.61
CA GLU A 403 6.41 19.22 -8.19
C GLU A 403 7.86 19.55 -7.81
N GLN A 404 8.29 19.17 -6.60
CA GLN A 404 9.62 19.44 -6.07
C GLN A 404 10.72 18.55 -6.69
N PHE A 405 10.36 17.60 -7.54
CA PHE A 405 11.31 16.75 -8.27
C PHE A 405 11.61 17.37 -9.63
N ASP A 406 12.89 17.40 -10.00
CA ASP A 406 13.36 17.97 -11.26
C ASP A 406 12.75 17.23 -12.47
N TYR A 407 12.56 15.91 -12.34
CA TYR A 407 12.00 15.09 -13.39
C TYR A 407 11.03 14.03 -12.83
N ASN A 408 9.86 13.93 -13.45
CA ASN A 408 8.87 12.87 -13.25
C ASN A 408 8.69 12.13 -14.58
N ILE A 409 9.06 10.85 -14.64
CA ILE A 409 9.21 10.12 -15.92
C ILE A 409 8.43 8.81 -15.86
N VAL A 410 7.60 8.54 -16.86
CA VAL A 410 6.98 7.21 -17.03
C VAL A 410 8.00 6.26 -17.65
N ALA A 411 8.26 5.15 -16.96
CA ALA A 411 9.27 4.16 -17.31
C ALA A 411 8.72 3.13 -18.31
N VAL A 412 8.41 3.56 -19.53
CA VAL A 412 7.78 2.70 -20.55
C VAL A 412 8.75 1.79 -21.29
N ASP A 413 9.94 2.25 -21.72
CA ASP A 413 10.90 1.39 -22.45
C ASP A 413 12.35 1.91 -22.45
N LYS A 414 12.57 3.20 -22.77
CA LYS A 414 13.92 3.81 -22.82
C LYS A 414 13.91 5.24 -22.32
N ILE A 415 14.89 5.56 -21.47
CA ILE A 415 15.09 6.89 -20.91
C ILE A 415 16.39 7.47 -21.48
N ASP A 416 16.30 8.64 -22.11
CA ASP A 416 17.49 9.40 -22.54
C ASP A 416 18.09 10.15 -21.35
N TRP A 417 18.93 9.44 -20.60
CA TRP A 417 19.63 9.97 -19.43
C TRP A 417 20.53 11.18 -19.75
N GLY A 418 20.93 11.35 -21.02
CA GLY A 418 21.74 12.49 -21.47
C GLY A 418 20.97 13.81 -21.40
N LYS A 419 19.70 13.80 -21.84
CA LYS A 419 18.84 14.99 -21.81
C LYS A 419 18.41 15.39 -20.40
N ILE A 420 18.26 14.41 -19.52
CA ILE A 420 17.86 14.63 -18.13
C ILE A 420 19.01 15.26 -17.33
N ASN A 421 20.26 15.06 -17.76
CA ASN A 421 21.48 15.51 -17.07
C ASN A 421 22.27 16.61 -17.78
N GLY A 422 21.71 17.18 -18.85
CA GLY A 422 22.26 18.34 -19.56
C GLY A 422 21.97 19.66 -18.89
#